data_AF-A0A2N7U7Q0-F1
#
_entry.id   AF-A0A2N7U7Q0-F1
#
_cell.length_a   1.000
_cell.length_b   1.000
_cell.length_c   1.000
_cell.angle_alpha   90.00
_cell.angle_beta   90.00
_cell.angle_gamma   90.00
#
_symmetry.space_group_name_H-M   'P 1'
#
loop_
_entity.id
_entity.type
_entity.pdbx_description
1 polymer ?
#
loop_
_entity_poly.entity_id
_entity_poly.type
_entity_poly.pdbx_seq_one_letter_code
_entity_poly.pdbx_strand_id
1 'polypeptide(L)'
;MHCLVVRAHPLSESLCTPLTTHVVSVLERTGHTVEDLYAHAFAPALTAEERHSYFEHYAGQQVTAEIERLLAAEAVVLVRIERASERWPAQGARL
;
A
#
# COMPACT_ATOMS: atom_id res chain seq x y z
N MET A 1 15.40 9.56 0.34
CA MET A 1 13.94 9.76 0.30
C MET A 1 13.27 8.77 1.22
N HIS A 2 12.18 9.15 1.87
CA HIS A 2 11.34 8.27 2.66
C HIS A 2 10.33 7.56 1.73
N CYS A 3 10.48 6.23 1.60
CA CYS A 3 9.65 5.40 0.74
C CYS A 3 8.78 4.47 1.59
N LEU A 4 7.47 4.50 1.35
CA LEU A 4 6.52 3.60 1.98
C LEU A 4 6.27 2.41 1.05
N VAL A 5 6.56 1.19 1.51
CA VAL A 5 6.33 -0.04 0.74
C VAL A 5 5.16 -0.80 1.35
N VAL A 6 4.14 -1.10 0.55
CA VAL A 6 2.93 -1.79 1.00
C VAL A 6 2.75 -3.07 0.20
N ARG A 7 2.92 -4.22 0.88
CA ARG A 7 2.64 -5.54 0.30
C ARG A 7 1.15 -5.86 0.37
N ALA A 8 0.35 -5.41 -0.59
CA ALA A 8 -1.10 -5.61 -0.61
C ALA A 8 -1.53 -7.06 -0.95
N HIS A 9 -1.06 -8.04 -0.18
CA HIS A 9 -1.42 -9.45 -0.30
C HIS A 9 -1.42 -10.14 1.07
N PRO A 10 -2.52 -10.81 1.47
CA PRO A 10 -2.64 -11.36 2.82
C PRO A 10 -1.79 -12.62 3.07
N LEU A 11 -1.46 -13.37 2.02
CA LEU A 11 -0.68 -14.61 2.15
C LEU A 11 0.83 -14.35 2.15
N SER A 12 1.51 -14.80 3.20
CA SER A 12 2.98 -14.76 3.34
C SER A 12 3.71 -15.59 2.28
N GLU A 13 3.12 -16.70 1.84
CA GLU A 13 3.71 -17.61 0.85
C GLU A 13 3.50 -17.14 -0.61
N SER A 14 2.87 -15.98 -0.79
CA SER A 14 2.66 -15.43 -2.13
C SER A 14 3.96 -14.92 -2.77
N LEU A 15 3.98 -14.86 -4.10
CA LEU A 15 5.06 -14.21 -4.85
C LEU A 15 5.24 -12.73 -4.47
N CYS A 16 4.25 -12.08 -3.84
CA CYS A 16 4.40 -10.72 -3.33
C CYS A 16 5.48 -10.61 -2.25
N THR A 17 5.72 -11.65 -1.46
CA THR A 17 6.72 -11.63 -0.39
C THR A 17 8.15 -11.48 -0.94
N PRO A 18 8.67 -12.38 -1.79
CA PRO A 18 10.02 -12.21 -2.35
C PRO A 18 10.15 -10.93 -3.21
N LEU A 19 9.08 -10.49 -3.88
CA LEU A 19 9.08 -9.22 -4.61
C LEU A 19 9.22 -8.02 -3.67
N THR A 20 8.50 -8.03 -2.55
CA THR A 20 8.61 -6.97 -1.53
C THR A 20 10.02 -6.94 -0.95
N THR A 21 10.58 -8.09 -0.57
CA THR A 21 11.97 -8.19 -0.09
C THR A 21 12.96 -7.61 -1.11
N HIS A 22 12.79 -7.92 -2.40
CA HIS A 22 13.65 -7.40 -3.46
C HIS A 22 13.54 -5.87 -3.59
N VAL A 23 12.32 -5.33 -3.61
CA VAL A 23 12.06 -3.89 -3.69
C VAL A 23 12.68 -3.14 -2.50
N VAL A 24 12.42 -3.61 -1.28
CA VAL A 24 12.98 -3.03 -0.05
C VAL A 24 14.51 -3.02 -0.13
N SER A 25 15.12 -4.16 -0.46
CA SER A 25 16.58 -4.28 -0.57
C SER A 25 17.19 -3.32 -1.60
N VAL A 26 16.54 -3.14 -2.75
CA VAL A 26 17.01 -2.19 -3.78
C VAL A 26 16.91 -0.75 -3.28
N LEU A 27 15.78 -0.37 -2.68
CA LEU A 27 15.54 0.99 -2.17
C LEU A 27 16.50 1.36 -1.04
N GLU A 28 16.73 0.45 -0.09
CA GLU A 28 17.69 0.66 1.00
C GLU A 28 19.12 0.82 0.46
N ARG A 29 19.53 -0.03 -0.50
CA ARG A 29 20.85 0.04 -1.14
C ARG A 29 21.09 1.34 -1.91
N THR A 30 20.03 1.99 -2.39
CA THR A 30 20.14 3.31 -3.05
C THR A 30 20.00 4.48 -2.09
N GLY A 31 19.95 4.23 -0.77
CA GLY A 31 19.92 5.27 0.26
C GLY A 31 18.54 5.80 0.61
N HIS A 32 17.46 5.07 0.28
CA HIS A 32 16.11 5.40 0.73
C HIS A 32 15.82 4.74 2.08
N THR A 33 15.03 5.43 2.91
CA THR A 33 14.46 4.84 4.13
C THR A 33 13.16 4.14 3.76
N VAL A 34 12.95 2.93 4.24
CA VAL A 34 11.80 2.08 3.85
C VAL A 34 10.99 1.66 5.07
N GLU A 35 9.66 1.75 4.97
CA GLU A 35 8.72 1.20 5.95
C GLU A 35 7.81 0.16 5.27
N ASP A 36 7.70 -1.05 5.86
CA ASP A 36 6.78 -2.12 5.43
C ASP A 36 5.54 -2.17 6.33
N LEU A 37 4.40 -1.69 5.82
CA LEU A 37 3.17 -1.61 6.61
C LEU A 37 2.60 -2.99 6.99
N TYR A 38 2.87 -4.04 6.23
CA TYR A 38 2.36 -5.38 6.55
C TYR A 38 3.12 -6.01 7.72
N ALA A 39 4.39 -5.67 7.89
CA ALA A 39 5.14 -6.02 9.10
C ALA A 39 4.53 -5.36 10.36
N HIS A 40 3.82 -4.24 10.19
CA HIS A 40 3.16 -3.49 11.25
C HIS A 40 1.66 -3.82 11.43
N ALA A 41 1.20 -4.98 10.93
CA ALA A 41 -0.18 -5.44 11.06
C ALA A 41 -1.24 -4.46 10.52
N PHE A 42 -0.87 -3.65 9.52
CA PHE A 42 -1.81 -2.75 8.85
C PHE A 42 -2.99 -3.52 8.23
N ALA A 43 -4.22 -3.09 8.55
CA ALA A 43 -5.45 -3.65 8.02
C ALA A 43 -5.97 -2.76 6.86
N PRO A 44 -5.76 -3.15 5.58
CA PRO A 44 -6.11 -2.31 4.44
C PRO A 44 -7.61 -2.25 4.12
N ALA A 45 -8.41 -3.11 4.76
CA ALA A 45 -9.85 -3.20 4.51
C ALA A 45 -10.59 -2.20 5.40
N LEU A 46 -11.37 -1.30 4.77
CA LEU A 46 -12.30 -0.44 5.48
C LEU A 46 -13.35 -1.28 6.21
N THR A 47 -13.58 -0.96 7.47
CA THR A 47 -14.77 -1.37 8.21
C THR A 47 -16.03 -0.72 7.63
N ALA A 48 -17.19 -1.29 7.95
CA ALA A 48 -18.48 -0.70 7.55
C ALA A 48 -18.64 0.73 8.11
N GLU A 49 -18.23 0.95 9.35
CA GLU A 49 -18.29 2.25 10.02
C GLU A 49 -17.42 3.30 9.31
N GLU A 50 -16.16 2.97 9.02
CA GLU A 50 -15.28 3.87 8.26
C GLU A 50 -15.85 4.18 6.88
N ARG A 51 -16.40 3.18 6.19
CA ARG A 51 -17.03 3.36 4.87
C ARG A 51 -18.27 4.25 4.94
N HIS A 52 -19.08 4.14 5.98
CA HIS A 52 -20.23 5.03 6.19
C HIS A 52 -19.76 6.46 6.44
N SER A 53 -18.77 6.66 7.32
CA SER A 53 -18.24 7.98 7.66
C SER A 53 -17.66 8.74 6.48
N TYR A 54 -17.12 8.03 5.47
CA TYR A 54 -16.52 8.63 4.27
C TYR A 54 -17.47 9.58 3.51
N PHE A 55 -18.77 9.31 3.51
CA PHE A 55 -19.76 10.13 2.79
C PHE A 55 -20.35 11.28 3.63
N GLU A 56 -19.99 11.35 4.91
CA GLU A 56 -20.48 12.36 5.84
C GLU A 56 -19.32 13.25 6.33
N HIS A 57 -18.73 12.88 7.46
CA HIS A 57 -17.50 13.45 8.00
C HIS A 57 -16.56 12.29 8.30
N TYR A 58 -15.56 12.10 7.43
CA TYR A 58 -14.62 11.00 7.58
C TYR A 58 -13.93 11.05 8.94
N ALA A 59 -14.10 9.99 9.72
CA ALA A 59 -13.52 9.87 11.06
C ALA A 59 -12.03 9.47 10.99
N GLY A 60 -11.20 10.34 10.41
CA GLY A 60 -9.76 10.08 10.20
C GLY A 60 -8.93 9.88 11.48
N GLN A 61 -9.52 10.13 12.65
CA GLN A 61 -8.88 9.90 13.95
C GLN A 61 -8.44 8.44 14.14
N GLN A 62 -9.18 7.49 13.55
CA GLN A 62 -8.90 6.06 13.67
C GLN A 62 -7.67 5.61 12.86
N VAL A 63 -7.28 6.38 11.84
CA VAL A 63 -6.15 6.07 10.93
C VAL A 63 -5.10 7.18 10.91
N THR A 64 -5.03 8.00 11.97
CA THR A 64 -4.13 9.16 11.99
C THR A 64 -2.68 8.76 11.83
N ALA A 65 -2.25 7.63 12.40
CA ALA A 65 -0.89 7.14 12.23
C ALA A 65 -0.58 6.79 10.76
N GLU A 66 -1.52 6.16 10.06
CA GLU A 66 -1.42 5.81 8.65
C GLU A 66 -1.40 7.08 7.78
N ILE A 67 -2.22 8.09 8.12
CA ILE A 67 -2.21 9.39 7.45
C ILE A 67 -0.84 10.08 7.64
N GLU A 68 -0.30 10.10 8.85
CA GLU A 68 1.00 10.71 9.14
C GLU A 68 2.14 10.00 8.38
N ARG A 69 2.14 8.67 8.35
CA ARG A 69 3.11 7.89 7.54
C ARG A 69 3.01 8.25 6.07
N LEU A 70 1.79 8.36 5.53
CA LEU A 70 1.56 8.68 4.13
C LEU A 70 2.03 10.11 3.79
N LEU A 71 1.76 11.08 4.67
CA LEU A 71 2.20 12.48 4.49
C LEU A 71 3.71 12.64 4.62
N ALA A 72 4.37 11.81 5.43
CA ALA A 72 5.82 11.79 5.57
C ALA A 72 6.52 11.08 4.39
N ALA A 73 5.82 10.26 3.61
CA ALA A 73 6.38 9.53 2.50
C ALA A 73 6.55 10.41 1.26
N GLU A 74 7.74 10.36 0.66
CA GLU A 74 8.04 11.00 -0.62
C GLU A 74 7.66 10.10 -1.80
N ALA A 75 7.57 8.79 -1.58
CA ALA A 75 7.11 7.82 -2.56
C ALA A 75 6.36 6.66 -1.89
N VAL A 76 5.37 6.12 -2.59
CA VAL A 76 4.61 4.94 -2.17
C VAL A 76 4.75 3.85 -3.23
N VAL A 77 5.17 2.66 -2.82
CA VAL A 77 5.29 1.48 -3.68
C VAL A 77 4.28 0.42 -3.25
N LEU A 78 3.35 0.08 -4.15
CA LEU A 78 2.35 -0.94 -3.91
C LEU A 78 2.78 -2.25 -4.60
N VAL A 79 3.06 -3.27 -3.80
CA VAL A 79 3.40 -4.61 -4.31
C VAL A 79 2.15 -5.49 -4.23
N ARG A 80 1.61 -5.85 -5.39
CA ARG A 80 0.42 -6.68 -5.52
C ARG A 80 0.54 -7.59 -6.74
N ILE A 81 -0.22 -8.67 -6.73
CA ILE A 81 -0.45 -9.52 -7.90
C ILE A 81 -1.90 -9.31 -8.32
N GLU A 82 -2.12 -9.11 -9.61
CA GLU A 82 -3.43 -9.02 -10.22
C GLU A 82 -3.60 -10.16 -11.23
N ARG A 83 -4.83 -10.65 -11.39
CA ARG A 83 -5.13 -11.50 -12.54
C ARG A 83 -5.12 -10.62 -13.79
N ALA A 84 -4.63 -11.15 -14.91
CA ALA A 84 -4.61 -10.42 -16.18
C ALA A 84 -6.00 -9.89 -16.60
N SER A 85 -7.07 -10.55 -16.17
CA SER A 85 -8.47 -10.15 -16.38
C SER A 85 -8.95 -8.98 -15.51
N GLU A 86 -8.21 -8.64 -14.46
CA GLU A 86 -8.56 -7.62 -13.45
C GLU A 86 -7.67 -6.38 -13.57
N ARG A 87 -6.90 -6.29 -14.67
CA ARG A 87 -5.97 -5.20 -14.92
C ARG A 87 -6.71 -3.86 -14.84
N TRP A 88 -6.18 -2.94 -14.02
CA TRP A 88 -6.57 -1.53 -14.07
C TRP A 88 -6.55 -1.08 -15.53
N PRO A 89 -7.53 -0.31 -16.05
CA PRO A 89 -7.51 0.11 -17.44
C PRO A 89 -6.23 0.90 -17.69
N ALA A 90 -5.24 0.22 -18.28
CA ALA A 90 -4.16 0.88 -18.97
C ALA A 90 -4.84 1.75 -20.01
N GLN A 91 -4.64 3.06 -19.93
CA GLN A 91 -5.10 4.02 -20.91
C GLN A 91 -4.86 3.44 -22.32
N GLY A 92 -5.94 3.07 -23.01
CA GLY A 92 -5.83 2.22 -24.19
C GLY A 92 -7.13 1.62 -24.74
N ALA A 93 -8.28 1.81 -24.08
CA ALA A 93 -9.57 1.64 -24.74
C ALA A 93 -9.89 2.91 -25.54
N ARG A 94 -9.51 2.92 -26.83
CA ARG A 94 -10.12 3.84 -27.79
C ARG A 94 -11.59 3.46 -27.93
N LEU A 95 -12.47 4.44 -27.76
CA LEU A 95 -13.85 4.41 -28.26
C LEU A 95 -13.86 4.24 -29.78
#